data_AF-A0AAU6JR19-F1
#
_entry.id   AF-A0AAU6JR19-F1
#
_cell.length_a   1.000
_cell.length_b   1.000
_cell.length_c   1.000
_cell.angle_alpha   90.00
_cell.angle_beta   90.00
_cell.angle_gamma   90.00
#
_symmetry.space_group_name_H-M   'P 1'
#
loop_
_entity.id
_entity.type
_entity.pdbx_description
1 polymer ?
#
loop_
_entity_poly.entity_id
_entity_poly.type
_entity_poly.pdbx_seq_one_letter_code
_entity_poly.pdbx_strand_id
1 'polypeptide(L)'
;MTHDMDLNEATTRLESYIRGWRAEGLEVSDVLWSRDARALAVTIQSPSWQVRLTVELHGAGRARVFFLSAAEPAGERHRVPSLDAWSTLLTESVARASRVRLLRARLLTRTCTTGWLDWIHGELWLLPEGLLRIRSGFMTTVANSYGSGSGLTPRDPYRLIAHDPAKVLAGHPTNKLIPFAEIATARLHGGVTTSGLEVVMTDGTRHKLLWASWDPARRLLRERLLPLLGARLTH
;
A
#
# COMPACT_ATOMS: atom_id res chain seq x y z
N MET A 1 20.72 -0.86 28.35
CA MET A 1 20.66 0.62 28.40
C MET A 1 20.36 1.13 27.00
N THR A 2 19.15 1.61 26.74
CA THR A 2 18.86 2.39 25.54
C THR A 2 19.61 3.71 25.69
N HIS A 3 20.59 3.98 24.82
CA HIS A 3 21.13 5.32 24.70
C HIS A 3 20.00 6.22 24.18
N ASP A 4 19.73 7.30 24.90
CA ASP A 4 18.82 8.32 24.42
C ASP A 4 19.40 8.94 23.14
N MET A 5 18.53 9.23 22.18
CA MET A 5 18.88 9.86 20.93
C MET A 5 19.26 11.31 21.20
N ASP A 6 20.44 11.73 20.72
CA ASP A 6 20.84 13.14 20.75
C ASP A 6 19.99 13.92 19.72
N LEU A 7 18.94 14.59 20.21
CA LEU A 7 18.04 15.36 19.35
C LEU A 7 18.69 16.63 18.80
N ASN A 8 19.75 17.15 19.42
CA ASN A 8 20.47 18.30 18.90
C ASN A 8 21.30 17.88 17.68
N GLU A 9 22.03 16.76 17.77
CA GLU A 9 22.77 16.24 16.61
C GLU A 9 21.79 15.78 15.50
N ALA A 10 20.67 15.16 15.86
CA ALA A 10 19.62 14.78 14.91
C ALA A 10 19.04 16.01 14.18
N THR A 11 18.91 17.14 14.87
CA THR A 11 18.46 18.42 14.30
C THR A 11 19.48 18.96 13.30
N THR A 12 20.77 19.02 13.67
CA THR A 12 21.84 19.44 12.75
C THR A 12 21.88 18.60 11.47
N ARG A 13 21.72 17.28 11.60
CA ARG A 13 21.62 16.38 10.43
C ARG A 13 20.40 16.70 9.59
N LEU A 14 19.24 16.85 10.21
CA LEU A 14 18.00 17.18 9.53
C LEU A 14 18.09 18.53 8.78
N GLU A 15 18.67 19.57 9.37
CA GLU A 15 18.89 20.86 8.70
C GLU A 15 19.77 20.73 7.46
N SER A 16 20.77 19.85 7.48
CA SER A 16 21.57 19.54 6.29
C SER A 16 20.72 18.95 5.17
N TYR A 17 19.85 17.99 5.48
CA TYR A 17 18.89 17.41 4.52
C TYR A 17 17.90 18.45 3.99
N ILE A 18 17.34 19.30 4.87
CA ILE A 18 16.39 20.36 4.48
C ILE A 18 16.99 21.26 3.40
N ARG A 19 18.25 21.66 3.54
CA ARG A 19 18.93 22.48 2.52
C ARG A 19 19.03 21.76 1.17
N GLY A 20 19.42 20.48 1.17
CA GLY A 20 19.47 19.67 -0.05
C GLY A 20 18.12 19.51 -0.72
N TRP A 21 17.09 19.15 0.05
CA TRP A 21 15.72 18.99 -0.45
C TRP A 21 15.12 20.28 -0.99
N ARG A 22 15.35 21.42 -0.34
CA ARG A 22 14.93 22.72 -0.87
C ARG A 22 15.62 23.05 -2.19
N ALA A 23 16.91 22.72 -2.33
CA ALA A 23 17.63 22.89 -3.59
C ALA A 23 17.09 21.98 -4.72
N GLU A 24 16.54 20.82 -4.37
CA GLU A 24 15.82 19.91 -5.29
C GLU A 24 14.38 20.37 -5.59
N GLY A 25 13.94 21.51 -5.04
CA GLY A 25 12.60 22.07 -5.26
C GLY A 25 11.51 21.47 -4.37
N LEU A 26 11.87 20.79 -3.28
CA LEU A 26 10.91 20.36 -2.26
C LEU A 26 10.54 21.52 -1.34
N GLU A 27 9.26 21.60 -0.99
CA GLU A 27 8.74 22.52 0.01
C GLU A 27 8.88 21.87 1.39
N VAL A 28 9.82 22.37 2.20
CA VAL A 28 10.15 21.79 3.50
C VAL A 28 9.94 22.83 4.60
N SER A 29 9.18 22.48 5.64
CA SER A 29 9.04 23.31 6.83
C SER A 29 10.37 23.47 7.55
N ASP A 30 10.47 24.46 8.43
CA ASP A 30 11.54 24.47 9.42
C ASP A 30 11.36 23.32 10.42
N VAL A 31 12.41 23.02 11.19
CA VAL A 31 12.38 21.99 12.23
C VAL A 31 11.46 22.44 13.36
N LEU A 32 10.42 21.67 13.63
CA LEU A 32 9.46 21.92 14.68
C LEU A 32 9.81 21.08 15.91
N TRP A 33 9.94 21.73 17.06
CA TRP A 33 10.13 21.05 18.33
C TRP A 33 8.79 20.86 19.03
N SER A 34 8.61 19.72 19.71
CA SER A 34 7.54 19.58 20.68
C SER A 34 7.73 20.59 21.81
N ARG A 35 6.63 20.97 22.48
CA ARG A 35 6.65 21.99 23.56
C ARG A 35 7.60 21.65 24.70
N ASP A 36 7.87 20.37 24.92
CA ASP A 36 8.78 19.85 25.94
C ASP A 36 10.18 19.51 25.40
N ALA A 37 10.48 19.87 24.14
CA ALA A 37 11.73 19.57 23.43
C ALA A 37 12.10 18.08 23.38
N ARG A 38 11.12 17.18 23.52
CA ARG A 38 11.31 15.71 23.49
C ARG A 38 11.13 15.09 22.11
N ALA A 39 10.69 15.87 21.15
CA ALA A 39 10.56 15.44 19.76
C ALA A 39 10.88 16.57 18.80
N LEU A 40 11.44 16.18 17.65
CA LEU A 40 11.60 17.02 16.48
C LEU A 40 10.69 16.51 15.37
N ALA A 41 10.15 17.43 14.57
CA ALA A 41 9.27 17.12 13.45
C ALA A 41 9.61 18.00 12.24
N VAL A 42 9.44 17.42 11.05
CA VAL A 42 9.55 18.13 9.78
C VAL A 42 8.41 17.73 8.88
N THR A 43 7.90 18.70 8.11
CA THR A 43 6.91 18.47 7.07
C THR A 43 7.53 18.76 5.70
N ILE A 44 7.35 17.84 4.77
CA ILE A 44 7.92 17.86 3.42
C ILE A 44 6.79 17.64 2.42
N GLN A 45 6.72 18.47 1.39
CA GLN A 45 5.81 18.31 0.27
C GLN A 45 6.49 18.69 -1.06
N SER A 46 5.89 18.26 -2.17
CA SER A 46 6.31 18.65 -3.51
C SER A 46 5.06 18.85 -4.36
N PRO A 47 5.04 19.82 -5.28
CA PRO A 47 3.95 19.94 -6.27
C PRO A 47 3.73 18.68 -7.10
N SER A 48 4.77 17.85 -7.25
CA SER A 48 4.72 16.58 -7.99
C SER A 48 4.20 15.40 -7.17
N TRP A 49 4.07 15.55 -5.85
CA TRP A 49 3.64 14.49 -4.96
C TRP A 49 2.15 14.62 -4.68
N GLN A 50 1.50 13.48 -4.47
CA GLN A 50 0.08 13.43 -4.11
C GLN A 50 -0.13 13.28 -2.60
N VAL A 51 0.95 13.30 -1.82
CA VAL A 51 0.95 13.19 -0.37
C VAL A 51 1.89 14.22 0.24
N ARG A 52 1.56 14.63 1.46
CA ARG A 52 2.46 15.37 2.34
C ARG A 52 3.11 14.40 3.32
N LEU A 53 4.42 14.50 3.47
CA LEU A 53 5.20 13.71 4.40
C LEU A 53 5.41 14.48 5.70
N THR A 54 5.14 13.85 6.84
CA THR A 54 5.59 14.34 8.14
C THR A 54 6.43 13.26 8.81
N VAL A 55 7.61 13.64 9.28
CA VAL A 55 8.49 12.75 10.05
C VAL A 55 8.71 13.37 11.42
N GLU A 56 8.47 12.59 12.48
CA GLU A 56 8.65 12.95 13.88
C GLU A 56 9.67 11.99 14.51
N LEU A 57 10.65 12.49 15.24
CA LEU A 57 11.63 11.70 16.01
C LEU A 57 11.58 12.12 17.47
N HIS A 58 11.44 11.14 18.36
CA HIS A 58 11.46 11.31 19.81
C HIS A 58 12.82 10.92 20.40
N GLY A 59 13.21 11.59 21.49
CA GLY A 59 14.47 11.34 22.21
C GLY A 59 14.68 9.89 22.66
N ALA A 60 13.61 9.11 22.82
CA ALA A 60 13.69 7.67 23.14
C ALA A 60 14.05 6.77 21.92
N GLY A 61 14.52 7.33 20.80
CA GLY A 61 14.84 6.57 19.59
C GLY A 61 13.60 5.97 18.90
N ARG A 62 12.48 6.67 18.98
CA ARG A 62 11.23 6.30 18.29
C ARG A 62 10.89 7.35 17.26
N ALA A 63 10.54 6.93 16.05
CA ALA A 63 10.09 7.83 15.01
C ALA A 63 8.68 7.48 14.54
N ARG A 64 7.96 8.49 14.06
CA ARG A 64 6.69 8.35 13.37
C ARG A 64 6.80 8.98 12.00
N VAL A 65 6.31 8.25 11.01
CA VAL A 65 6.26 8.72 9.61
C VAL A 65 4.80 8.73 9.19
N PHE A 66 4.33 9.87 8.70
CA PHE A 66 2.97 10.06 8.23
C PHE A 66 2.98 10.45 6.76
N PHE A 67 2.22 9.72 5.96
CA PHE A 67 1.87 10.10 4.60
C PHE A 67 0.43 10.61 4.63
N LEU A 68 0.30 11.93 4.68
CA LEU A 68 -0.98 12.63 4.74
C LEU A 68 -1.49 12.87 3.32
N SER A 69 -2.73 12.49 3.07
CA SER A 69 -3.37 12.65 1.76
C SER A 69 -4.86 12.91 1.91
N ALA A 70 -5.56 13.13 0.80
CA ALA A 70 -7.02 13.15 0.81
C ALA A 70 -7.63 11.74 1.07
N ALA A 71 -6.87 10.67 0.82
CA ALA A 71 -7.18 9.34 1.31
C ALA A 71 -6.71 9.19 2.77
N GLU A 72 -7.29 8.24 3.52
CA GLU A 72 -6.99 8.01 4.94
C GLU A 72 -5.48 8.12 5.26
N PRO A 73 -5.10 8.80 6.36
CA PRO A 73 -3.70 9.02 6.69
C PRO A 73 -3.00 7.68 7.00
N ALA A 74 -1.83 7.47 6.39
CA ALA A 74 -1.02 6.30 6.66
C ALA A 74 0.11 6.65 7.64
N GLY A 75 -0.02 6.20 8.89
CA GLY A 75 0.97 6.41 9.95
C GLY A 75 1.78 5.15 10.24
N GLU A 76 3.09 5.32 10.39
CA GLU A 76 4.03 4.25 10.69
C GLU A 76 4.88 4.59 11.91
N ARG A 77 5.25 3.55 12.66
CA ARG A 77 6.10 3.66 13.84
C ARG A 77 7.39 2.91 13.61
N HIS A 78 8.50 3.58 13.84
CA HIS A 78 9.84 3.08 13.61
C HIS A 78 10.66 3.15 14.89
N ARG A 79 11.54 2.16 15.07
CA ARG A 79 12.61 2.24 16.07
C ARG A 79 13.87 2.73 15.36
N VAL A 80 14.49 3.76 15.92
CA VAL A 80 15.65 4.42 15.34
C VAL A 80 16.81 4.25 16.32
N PRO A 81 17.67 3.23 16.14
CA PRO A 81 18.70 2.90 17.11
C PRO A 81 19.91 3.84 17.07
N SER A 82 20.06 4.65 16.01
CA SER A 82 21.20 5.54 15.81
C SER A 82 20.84 6.71 14.89
N LEU A 83 21.71 7.72 14.84
CA LEU A 83 21.56 8.85 13.93
C LEU A 83 21.74 8.46 12.45
N ASP A 84 22.45 7.38 12.15
CA ASP A 84 22.56 6.87 10.78
C ASP A 84 21.26 6.17 10.35
N ALA A 85 20.63 5.43 11.27
CA ALA A 85 19.30 4.89 11.05
C ALA A 85 18.25 6.00 10.89
N TRP A 86 18.43 7.13 11.59
CA TRP A 86 17.60 8.33 11.40
C TRP A 86 17.75 8.90 9.99
N SER A 87 18.98 9.15 9.54
CA SER A 87 19.30 9.61 8.18
C SER A 87 18.73 8.68 7.10
N THR A 88 18.85 7.37 7.32
CA THR A 88 18.31 6.35 6.41
C THR A 88 16.79 6.44 6.35
N LEU A 89 16.12 6.49 7.50
CA LEU A 89 14.66 6.61 7.58
C LEU A 89 14.16 7.88 6.86
N LEU A 90 14.83 9.02 7.03
CA LEU A 90 14.50 10.26 6.33
C LEU A 90 14.58 10.10 4.81
N THR A 91 15.71 9.59 4.32
CA THR A 91 15.98 9.39 2.90
C THR A 91 14.96 8.44 2.27
N GLU A 92 14.71 7.31 2.92
CA GLU A 92 13.72 6.32 2.46
C GLU A 92 12.29 6.88 2.49
N SER A 93 11.95 7.67 3.51
CA SER A 93 10.61 8.28 3.64
C SER A 93 10.36 9.31 2.54
N VAL A 94 11.35 10.13 2.20
CA VAL A 94 11.27 11.09 1.08
C VAL A 94 11.18 10.38 -0.25
N ALA A 95 12.06 9.40 -0.50
CA ALA A 95 12.02 8.57 -1.71
C ALA A 95 10.70 7.78 -1.82
N ARG A 96 10.05 7.48 -0.70
CA ARG A 96 8.74 6.85 -0.68
C ARG A 96 7.62 7.85 -0.97
N ALA A 97 7.63 9.03 -0.38
CA ALA A 97 6.61 10.04 -0.61
C ALA A 97 6.48 10.39 -2.11
N SER A 98 7.62 10.41 -2.84
CA SER A 98 7.65 10.67 -4.28
C SER A 98 7.01 9.59 -5.15
N ARG A 99 6.89 8.35 -4.66
CA ARG A 99 6.27 7.22 -5.39
C ARG A 99 4.85 6.89 -4.95
N VAL A 100 4.37 7.42 -3.82
CA VAL A 100 2.97 7.22 -3.41
C VAL A 100 2.05 7.88 -4.43
N ARG A 101 1.02 7.15 -4.84
CA ARG A 101 -0.03 7.62 -5.75
C ARG A 101 -1.40 7.49 -5.10
N LEU A 102 -2.29 8.42 -5.35
CA LEU A 102 -3.70 8.36 -5.00
C LEU A 102 -4.47 7.79 -6.18
N LEU A 103 -5.02 6.60 -5.99
CA LEU A 103 -5.75 5.89 -7.03
C LEU A 103 -7.20 5.71 -6.61
N ARG A 104 -8.12 5.91 -7.57
CA ARG A 104 -9.50 5.46 -7.41
C ARG A 104 -9.54 3.95 -7.59
N ALA A 105 -9.79 3.25 -6.49
CA ALA A 105 -9.81 1.80 -6.44
C ALA A 105 -11.14 1.29 -5.88
N ARG A 106 -11.50 0.07 -6.27
CA ARG A 106 -12.70 -0.60 -5.77
C ARG A 106 -12.33 -1.93 -5.14
N LEU A 107 -12.77 -2.15 -3.91
CA LEU A 107 -12.60 -3.44 -3.25
C LEU A 107 -13.57 -4.46 -3.88
N LEU A 108 -13.03 -5.56 -4.40
CA LEU A 108 -13.79 -6.61 -5.09
C LEU A 108 -14.19 -7.74 -4.14
N THR A 109 -13.28 -8.10 -3.23
CA THR A 109 -13.45 -9.18 -2.25
C THR A 109 -12.45 -9.01 -1.10
N ARG A 110 -12.82 -9.50 0.09
CA ARG A 110 -11.94 -9.65 1.26
C ARG A 110 -11.49 -11.10 1.51
N THR A 111 -11.92 -12.03 0.66
CA THR A 111 -11.65 -13.48 0.78
C THR A 111 -10.62 -13.94 -0.26
N CYS A 112 -9.83 -13.02 -0.83
CA CYS A 112 -8.92 -13.35 -1.92
C CYS A 112 -7.69 -14.13 -1.44
N THR A 113 -7.55 -15.37 -1.87
CA THR A 113 -6.36 -16.21 -1.67
C THR A 113 -5.60 -16.41 -2.98
N THR A 114 -4.34 -16.87 -2.90
CA THR A 114 -3.53 -17.16 -4.09
C THR A 114 -3.39 -18.66 -4.39
N GLY A 115 -4.15 -19.52 -3.70
CA GLY A 115 -4.15 -20.97 -3.90
C GLY A 115 -4.45 -21.77 -2.63
N TRP A 116 -4.63 -23.08 -2.76
CA TRP A 116 -4.97 -24.01 -1.65
C TRP A 116 -3.89 -24.15 -0.58
N LEU A 117 -2.66 -23.67 -0.82
CA LEU A 117 -1.59 -23.63 0.17
C LEU A 117 -1.50 -22.27 0.89
N ASP A 118 -2.17 -21.22 0.38
CA ASP A 118 -2.28 -19.92 1.05
C ASP A 118 -3.72 -19.72 1.54
N TRP A 119 -4.01 -20.22 2.75
CA TRP A 119 -5.32 -20.05 3.40
C TRP A 119 -5.51 -18.64 3.99
N ILE A 120 -4.52 -17.75 3.84
CA ILE A 120 -4.64 -16.39 4.36
C ILE A 120 -5.36 -15.52 3.33
N HIS A 121 -6.56 -15.11 3.72
CA HIS A 121 -7.36 -14.17 2.98
C HIS A 121 -6.63 -12.84 2.79
N GLY A 122 -7.02 -12.18 1.71
CA GLY A 122 -6.54 -10.85 1.36
C GLY A 122 -7.65 -10.06 0.71
N GLU A 123 -7.42 -8.77 0.62
CA GLU A 123 -8.24 -7.88 -0.16
C GLU A 123 -7.80 -7.93 -1.63
N LEU A 124 -8.75 -8.07 -2.53
CA LEU A 124 -8.53 -7.85 -3.96
C LEU A 124 -9.15 -6.54 -4.37
N TRP A 125 -8.32 -5.66 -4.90
CA TRP A 125 -8.69 -4.34 -5.33
C TRP A 125 -8.60 -4.23 -6.85
N LEU A 126 -9.63 -3.63 -7.44
CA LEU A 126 -9.63 -3.17 -8.80
C LEU A 126 -9.04 -1.75 -8.85
N LEU A 127 -7.89 -1.61 -9.50
CA LEU A 127 -7.26 -0.33 -9.81
C LEU A 127 -7.67 0.11 -11.24
N PRO A 128 -7.39 1.37 -11.63
CA PRO A 128 -7.65 1.82 -13.01
C PRO A 128 -6.92 0.96 -14.06
N GLU A 129 -5.66 0.60 -13.77
CA GLU A 129 -4.72 -0.04 -14.70
C GLU A 129 -4.37 -1.49 -14.34
N GLY A 130 -4.95 -2.05 -13.27
CA GLY A 130 -4.65 -3.42 -12.87
C GLY A 130 -5.45 -3.93 -11.69
N LEU A 131 -4.98 -5.06 -11.15
CA LEU A 131 -5.47 -5.64 -9.91
C LEU A 131 -4.39 -5.59 -8.84
N LEU A 132 -4.81 -5.36 -7.61
CA LEU A 132 -3.92 -5.35 -6.45
C LEU A 132 -4.47 -6.31 -5.40
N ARG A 133 -3.67 -7.31 -5.03
CA ARG A 133 -3.95 -8.18 -3.90
C ARG A 133 -3.08 -7.76 -2.72
N ILE A 134 -3.72 -7.50 -1.58
CA ILE A 134 -3.05 -7.23 -0.30
C ILE A 134 -3.46 -8.32 0.69
N ARG A 135 -2.48 -9.07 1.21
CA ARG A 135 -2.67 -10.06 2.27
C ARG A 135 -3.26 -9.40 3.51
N SER A 136 -4.28 -10.00 4.11
CA SER A 136 -4.78 -9.59 5.41
C SER A 136 -3.97 -10.23 6.55
N GLY A 137 -4.14 -9.73 7.77
CA GLY A 137 -3.61 -10.41 8.96
C GLY A 137 -4.38 -11.70 9.28
N PHE A 138 -3.74 -12.64 9.97
CA PHE A 138 -4.33 -13.94 10.33
C PHE A 138 -5.67 -13.83 11.09
N MET A 139 -5.80 -12.85 11.99
CA MET A 139 -7.05 -12.60 12.72
C MET A 139 -8.19 -12.09 11.81
N THR A 140 -7.84 -11.30 10.79
CA THR A 140 -8.81 -10.85 9.76
C THR A 140 -9.24 -12.00 8.86
N THR A 141 -8.34 -12.96 8.59
CA THR A 141 -8.68 -14.20 7.86
C THR A 141 -9.78 -14.97 8.57
N VAL A 142 -9.68 -15.16 9.89
CA VAL A 142 -10.68 -15.86 10.70
C VAL A 142 -12.02 -15.13 10.66
N ALA A 143 -12.03 -13.81 10.86
CA ALA A 143 -13.25 -13.01 10.79
C ALA A 143 -13.95 -13.12 9.41
N ASN A 144 -13.17 -13.16 8.32
CA ASN A 144 -13.69 -13.32 6.97
C ASN A 144 -14.17 -14.75 6.66
N SER A 145 -13.73 -15.77 7.42
CA SER A 145 -14.14 -17.18 7.25
C SER A 145 -15.48 -17.51 7.92
N TYR A 146 -15.86 -16.80 8.99
CA TYR A 146 -17.05 -17.12 9.81
C TYR A 146 -18.26 -16.18 9.56
N GLY A 147 -18.13 -15.16 8.71
CA GLY A 147 -19.15 -14.13 8.50
C GLY A 147 -20.10 -14.39 7.34
N SER A 148 -21.40 -14.16 7.58
CA SER A 148 -22.45 -14.02 6.57
C SER A 148 -22.11 -12.91 5.57
N GLY A 149 -21.42 -13.26 4.48
CA GLY A 149 -21.00 -12.34 3.42
C GLY A 149 -19.84 -11.42 3.82
N SER A 150 -18.99 -11.04 2.86
CA SER A 150 -17.88 -10.10 3.07
C SER A 150 -18.33 -8.67 3.43
N GLY A 151 -19.64 -8.45 3.61
CA GLY A 151 -20.28 -7.14 3.70
C GLY A 151 -20.18 -6.32 2.41
N LEU A 152 -19.60 -6.87 1.33
CA LEU A 152 -19.41 -6.16 0.07
C LEU A 152 -20.63 -6.31 -0.82
N THR A 153 -21.00 -5.21 -1.46
CA THR A 153 -22.07 -5.20 -2.44
C THR A 153 -21.55 -4.86 -3.83
N PRO A 154 -22.22 -5.37 -4.88
CA PRO A 154 -22.19 -4.83 -6.24
C PRO A 154 -22.23 -3.32 -6.41
N ARG A 155 -22.64 -2.55 -5.40
CA ARG A 155 -22.80 -1.09 -5.46
C ARG A 155 -21.70 -0.35 -4.70
N ASP A 156 -20.80 -1.06 -4.04
CA ASP A 156 -19.74 -0.41 -3.27
C ASP A 156 -18.90 0.49 -4.19
N PRO A 157 -18.70 1.77 -3.80
CA PRO A 157 -18.13 2.77 -4.68
C PRO A 157 -16.63 2.58 -4.85
N TYR A 158 -16.09 3.20 -5.91
CA TYR A 158 -14.67 3.48 -5.97
C TYR A 158 -14.31 4.47 -4.85
N ARG A 159 -13.26 4.15 -4.10
CA ARG A 159 -12.69 5.02 -3.07
C ARG A 159 -11.26 5.39 -3.43
N LEU A 160 -10.83 6.57 -2.97
CA LEU A 160 -9.45 7.00 -3.13
C LEU A 160 -8.57 6.23 -2.13
N ILE A 161 -7.50 5.61 -2.60
CA ILE A 161 -6.53 4.91 -1.77
C ILE A 161 -5.13 5.46 -2.02
N ALA A 162 -4.31 5.52 -0.97
CA ALA A 162 -2.88 5.70 -1.09
C ALA A 162 -2.23 4.38 -1.51
N HIS A 163 -1.57 4.39 -2.66
CA HIS A 163 -0.94 3.23 -3.28
C HIS A 163 0.57 3.44 -3.38
N ASP A 164 1.32 2.55 -2.71
CA ASP A 164 2.77 2.39 -2.85
C ASP A 164 3.05 0.95 -3.31
N PRO A 165 3.23 0.71 -4.63
CA PRO A 165 3.36 -0.64 -5.15
C PRO A 165 4.59 -1.36 -4.57
N ALA A 166 5.71 -0.65 -4.40
CA ALA A 166 6.94 -1.22 -3.86
C ALA A 166 6.73 -1.72 -2.42
N LYS A 167 6.08 -0.92 -1.56
CA LYS A 167 5.76 -1.34 -0.19
C LYS A 167 4.80 -2.52 -0.17
N VAL A 168 3.76 -2.51 -1.00
CA VAL A 168 2.78 -3.62 -1.02
C VAL A 168 3.47 -4.92 -1.42
N LEU A 169 4.27 -4.92 -2.49
CA LEU A 169 4.97 -6.12 -2.96
C LEU A 169 6.01 -6.62 -1.95
N ALA A 170 6.76 -5.72 -1.31
CA ALA A 170 7.72 -6.08 -0.27
C ALA A 170 7.07 -6.64 1.01
N GLY A 171 5.80 -6.30 1.27
CA GLY A 171 5.10 -6.70 2.49
C GLY A 171 4.86 -8.21 2.60
N HIS A 172 4.68 -8.92 1.48
CA HIS A 172 4.56 -10.38 1.46
C HIS A 172 4.66 -10.95 0.03
N PRO A 173 5.28 -12.12 -0.20
CA PRO A 173 5.38 -12.74 -1.53
C PRO A 173 4.03 -13.10 -2.19
N THR A 174 2.98 -13.24 -1.39
CA THR A 174 1.61 -13.48 -1.90
C THR A 174 0.86 -12.20 -2.24
N ASN A 175 1.37 -11.01 -1.90
CA ASN A 175 0.85 -9.76 -2.46
C ASN A 175 1.14 -9.72 -3.96
N LYS A 176 0.20 -9.18 -4.74
CA LYS A 176 0.30 -9.16 -6.21
C LYS A 176 -0.13 -7.81 -6.72
N LEU A 177 0.60 -7.31 -7.71
CA LEU A 177 0.16 -6.26 -8.61
C LEU A 177 0.10 -6.90 -10.00
N ILE A 178 -1.06 -6.86 -10.65
CA ILE A 178 -1.30 -7.47 -11.95
C ILE A 178 -1.74 -6.36 -12.92
N PRO A 179 -0.80 -5.76 -13.67
CA PRO A 179 -1.12 -4.73 -14.65
C PRO A 179 -1.93 -5.30 -15.82
N PHE A 180 -3.02 -4.63 -16.23
CA PHE A 180 -3.85 -5.11 -17.32
C PHE A 180 -3.12 -5.15 -18.67
N ALA A 181 -2.23 -4.20 -18.89
CA ALA A 181 -1.43 -4.10 -20.12
C ALA A 181 -0.52 -5.32 -20.32
N GLU A 182 -0.11 -5.97 -19.24
CA GLU A 182 0.82 -7.11 -19.24
C GLU A 182 0.09 -8.47 -19.22
N ILE A 183 -1.24 -8.49 -19.21
CA ILE A 183 -2.01 -9.73 -19.27
C ILE A 183 -1.95 -10.29 -20.69
N ALA A 184 -1.33 -11.46 -20.89
CA ALA A 184 -1.37 -12.16 -22.17
C ALA A 184 -2.71 -12.90 -22.34
N THR A 185 -3.14 -13.65 -21.32
CA THR A 185 -4.44 -14.34 -21.28
C THR A 185 -5.00 -14.37 -19.87
N ALA A 186 -6.31 -14.45 -19.76
CA ALA A 186 -6.99 -14.61 -18.48
C ALA A 186 -8.12 -15.64 -18.58
N ARG A 187 -8.34 -16.36 -17.48
CA ARG A 187 -9.47 -17.27 -17.30
C ARG A 187 -10.22 -16.91 -16.03
N LEU A 188 -11.48 -16.54 -16.16
CA LEU A 188 -12.35 -16.20 -15.05
C LEU A 188 -13.39 -17.30 -14.84
N HIS A 189 -13.15 -18.16 -13.86
CA HIS A 189 -14.02 -19.29 -13.56
C HIS A 189 -14.97 -19.00 -12.38
N GLY A 190 -16.11 -19.69 -12.37
CA GLY A 190 -17.06 -19.66 -11.25
C GLY A 190 -17.38 -21.07 -10.80
N GLY A 191 -17.21 -21.34 -9.51
CA GLY A 191 -17.58 -22.60 -8.87
C GLY A 191 -18.65 -22.40 -7.80
N VAL A 192 -19.12 -23.51 -7.23
CA VAL A 192 -20.19 -23.54 -6.21
C VAL A 192 -19.76 -22.82 -4.94
N THR A 193 -18.55 -23.10 -4.45
CA THR A 193 -18.00 -22.52 -3.21
C THR A 193 -16.93 -21.46 -3.47
N THR A 194 -16.23 -21.56 -4.59
CA THR A 194 -15.09 -20.69 -4.91
C THR A 194 -15.17 -20.25 -6.37
N SER A 195 -14.94 -18.96 -6.61
CA SER A 195 -14.68 -18.39 -7.93
C SER A 195 -13.22 -17.96 -8.02
N GLY A 196 -12.72 -17.70 -9.22
CA GLY A 196 -11.32 -17.29 -9.35
C GLY A 196 -10.93 -16.75 -10.72
N LEU A 197 -9.74 -16.17 -10.73
CA LEU A 197 -9.07 -15.62 -11.89
C LEU A 197 -7.68 -16.25 -11.99
N GLU A 198 -7.41 -16.84 -13.15
CA GLU A 198 -6.07 -17.25 -13.56
C GLU A 198 -5.58 -16.29 -14.64
N VAL A 199 -4.35 -15.80 -14.51
CA VAL A 199 -3.75 -14.85 -15.43
C VAL A 199 -2.40 -15.39 -15.86
N VAL A 200 -2.14 -15.34 -17.16
CA VAL A 200 -0.81 -15.52 -17.75
C VAL A 200 -0.36 -14.16 -18.25
N MET A 201 0.80 -13.71 -17.76
CA MET A 201 1.42 -12.46 -18.11
C MET A 201 2.22 -12.59 -19.41
N THR A 202 2.58 -11.46 -20.04
CA THR A 202 3.37 -11.43 -21.29
C THR A 202 4.79 -11.97 -21.12
N ASP A 203 5.34 -11.92 -19.91
CA ASP A 203 6.64 -12.52 -19.55
C ASP A 203 6.54 -14.03 -19.24
N GLY A 204 5.34 -14.62 -19.32
CA GLY A 204 5.06 -16.02 -19.00
C GLY A 204 4.74 -16.29 -17.52
N THR A 205 4.87 -15.29 -16.64
CA THR A 205 4.51 -15.40 -15.22
C THR A 205 3.02 -15.73 -15.07
N ARG A 206 2.67 -16.54 -14.05
CA ARG A 206 1.29 -16.95 -13.79
C ARG A 206 0.80 -16.49 -12.44
N HIS A 207 -0.44 -16.03 -12.39
CA HIS A 207 -1.11 -15.64 -11.16
C HIS A 207 -2.44 -16.36 -11.02
N LYS A 208 -2.73 -16.83 -9.81
CA LYS A 208 -4.00 -17.42 -9.44
C LYS A 208 -4.58 -16.63 -8.27
N LEU A 209 -5.82 -16.22 -8.40
CA LEU A 209 -6.60 -15.51 -7.40
C LEU A 209 -7.90 -16.27 -7.20
N LEU A 210 -8.23 -16.62 -5.96
CA LEU A 210 -9.44 -17.36 -5.60
C LEU A 210 -10.21 -16.57 -4.54
N TRP A 211 -11.53 -16.60 -4.58
CA TRP A 211 -12.40 -15.96 -3.59
C TRP A 211 -13.71 -16.72 -3.45
N ALA A 212 -14.46 -16.44 -2.38
CA ALA A 212 -15.74 -17.07 -2.14
C ALA A 212 -16.76 -16.78 -3.26
N SER A 213 -17.52 -17.79 -3.69
CA SER A 213 -18.43 -17.67 -4.84
C SER A 213 -19.54 -16.62 -4.66
N TRP A 214 -19.91 -16.30 -3.42
CA TRP A 214 -20.90 -15.28 -3.08
C TRP A 214 -20.36 -13.84 -3.16
N ASP A 215 -19.05 -13.63 -3.27
CA ASP A 215 -18.50 -12.29 -3.43
C ASP A 215 -18.81 -11.70 -4.82
N PRO A 216 -19.02 -10.36 -4.91
CA PRO A 216 -19.35 -9.72 -6.18
C PRO A 216 -18.19 -9.70 -7.18
N ALA A 217 -16.98 -10.08 -6.76
CA ALA A 217 -15.74 -9.99 -7.53
C ALA A 217 -15.84 -10.62 -8.93
N ARG A 218 -16.45 -11.81 -9.09
CA ARG A 218 -16.55 -12.45 -10.41
C ARG A 218 -17.33 -11.61 -11.41
N ARG A 219 -18.50 -11.11 -11.01
CA ARG A 219 -19.36 -10.29 -11.89
C ARG A 219 -18.65 -8.99 -12.26
N LEU A 220 -18.08 -8.30 -11.26
CA LEU A 220 -17.38 -7.04 -11.45
C LEU A 220 -16.13 -7.18 -12.31
N LEU A 221 -15.36 -8.26 -12.12
CA LEU A 221 -14.19 -8.56 -12.95
C LEU A 221 -14.59 -8.89 -14.38
N ARG A 222 -15.68 -9.65 -14.59
CA ARG A 222 -16.17 -9.90 -15.95
C ARG A 222 -16.51 -8.61 -16.67
N GLU A 223 -17.27 -7.72 -16.02
CA GLU A 223 -17.67 -6.41 -16.57
C GLU A 223 -16.45 -5.55 -16.91
N ARG A 224 -15.40 -5.59 -16.07
CA ARG A 224 -14.19 -4.79 -16.29
C ARG A 224 -13.22 -5.40 -17.31
N LEU A 225 -13.00 -6.71 -17.27
CA LEU A 225 -11.97 -7.38 -18.06
C LEU A 225 -12.44 -7.70 -19.49
N LEU A 226 -13.73 -7.94 -19.71
CA LEU A 226 -14.23 -8.30 -21.04
C LEU A 226 -13.93 -7.20 -22.09
N PRO A 227 -14.19 -5.91 -21.83
CA PRO A 227 -13.83 -4.85 -22.78
C PRO A 227 -12.32 -4.66 -22.97
N LEU A 228 -11.49 -5.03 -21.97
CA LEU A 228 -10.03 -4.83 -22.00
C LEU A 228 -9.29 -5.98 -22.70
N LEU A 229 -9.77 -7.21 -22.52
CA LEU A 229 -9.08 -8.41 -22.95
C LEU A 229 -9.73 -9.04 -24.19
N GLY A 230 -11.02 -8.83 -24.43
CA GLY A 230 -11.75 -9.42 -25.54
C GLY A 230 -11.57 -10.94 -25.59
N ALA A 231 -11.12 -11.45 -26.73
CA ALA A 231 -10.86 -12.88 -26.94
C ALA A 231 -9.77 -13.48 -26.01
N ARG A 232 -8.95 -12.66 -25.36
CA ARG A 232 -7.93 -13.11 -24.39
C ARG A 232 -8.54 -13.50 -23.03
N LEU A 233 -9.83 -13.24 -22.80
CA LEU A 233 -10.57 -13.63 -21.60
C LEU A 233 -11.44 -14.85 -21.88
N THR A 234 -11.24 -15.91 -21.09
CA THR A 234 -12.03 -17.15 -21.13
C THR A 234 -12.81 -17.36 -19.83
N HIS A 235 -13.77 -18.31 -19.83
CA HIS A 235 -14.65 -18.61 -18.70
C HIS A 235 -14.50 -20.05 -18.19
#